data_AF-A0A1R1S828-F1
#
_entry.id   AF-A0A1R1S828-F1
#
_cell.length_a   1.000
_cell.length_b   1.000
_cell.length_c   1.000
_cell.angle_alpha   90.00
_cell.angle_beta   90.00
_cell.angle_gamma   90.00
#
_symmetry.space_group_name_H-M   'P 1'
#
loop_
_entity.id
_entity.type
_entity.pdbx_description
1 polymer ?
#
loop_
_entity_poly.entity_id
_entity_poly.type
_entity_poly.pdbx_seq_one_letter_code
_entity_poly.pdbx_strand_id
1 'polypeptide(L)' 'MTDQSPAALLRAAAEKVRQWATEATSDPWAPGAATTFGPELAAWLDSAAVDAEQIGADPRAMATARRILGAES' A
#
# COMPACT_ATOMS: atom_id res chain seq x y z
N MET A 1 11.77 -16.06 -10.98
CA MET A 1 10.39 -15.95 -10.48
C MET A 1 10.48 -15.21 -9.16
N THR A 2 10.14 -13.92 -9.12
CA THR A 2 10.07 -13.18 -7.86
C THR A 2 9.04 -13.87 -6.98
N ASP A 3 9.49 -14.38 -5.85
CA ASP A 3 8.65 -14.91 -4.78
C ASP A 3 7.81 -13.74 -4.26
N GLN A 4 6.67 -13.49 -4.91
CA GLN A 4 5.78 -12.40 -4.54
C GLN A 4 4.93 -12.87 -3.37
N SER A 5 5.59 -13.01 -2.21
CA SER A 5 4.92 -13.36 -0.97
C SER A 5 3.84 -12.32 -0.66
N PRO A 6 2.77 -12.69 0.05
CA PRO A 6 1.72 -11.75 0.43
C PRO A 6 2.27 -10.52 1.18
N ALA A 7 3.27 -10.71 2.04
CA ALA A 7 3.93 -9.63 2.74
C ALA A 7 4.71 -8.70 1.80
N ALA A 8 5.39 -9.24 0.79
CA ALA A 8 6.08 -8.43 -0.21
C ALA A 8 5.10 -7.57 -1.04
N LEU A 9 3.93 -8.12 -1.37
CA LEU A 9 2.85 -7.40 -2.04
C LEU A 9 2.30 -6.23 -1.22
N LEU A 10 2.07 -6.47 0.08
CA LEU A 10 1.56 -5.46 1.01
C LEU A 10 2.58 -4.34 1.22
N ARG A 11 3.87 -4.67 1.38
CA ARG A 11 4.96 -3.67 1.47
C ARG A 11 5.10 -2.84 0.20
N ALA A 12 5.07 -3.48 -0.97
CA ALA A 12 5.13 -2.77 -2.24
C ALA A 12 3.96 -1.78 -2.43
N ALA A 13 2.76 -2.17 -1.99
CA ALA A 13 1.61 -1.27 -2.00
C ALA A 13 1.80 -0.08 -1.03
N ALA A 14 2.34 -0.33 0.17
CA ALA A 14 2.65 0.73 1.14
C ALA A 14 3.65 1.75 0.57
N GLU A 15 4.70 1.28 -0.10
CA GLU A 15 5.68 2.14 -0.78
C GLU A 15 5.05 2.98 -1.88
N LYS A 16 4.17 2.39 -2.70
CA LYS A 16 3.46 3.11 -3.75
C LYS A 16 2.55 4.23 -3.18
N VAL A 17 1.87 3.97 -2.07
CA VAL A 17 1.09 5.01 -1.37
C VAL A 17 1.98 6.15 -0.86
N ARG A 18 3.17 5.84 -0.33
CA ARG A 18 4.14 6.87 0.11
C ARG A 18 4.65 7.72 -1.06
N GLN A 19 4.88 7.09 -2.21
CA GLN A 19 5.26 7.80 -3.44
C GLN A 19 4.16 8.77 -3.85
N TRP A 20 2.91 8.31 -3.90
CA TRP A 20 1.76 9.19 -4.21
C TRP A 20 1.61 10.34 -3.21
N ALA A 21 1.80 10.11 -1.92
CA ALA A 21 1.72 11.17 -0.92
C ALA A 21 2.84 12.23 -1.11
N THR A 22 4.03 11.80 -1.54
CA THR A 22 5.17 12.69 -1.83
C THR A 22 4.94 13.47 -3.12
N GLU A 23 4.44 12.82 -4.16
CA GLU A 23 4.08 13.44 -5.44
C GLU A 23 2.93 14.44 -5.26
N ALA A 24 1.89 14.07 -4.52
CA ALA A 24 0.76 14.95 -4.19
C ALA A 24 1.19 16.16 -3.35
N THR A 25 2.16 15.99 -2.45
CA THR A 25 2.73 17.12 -1.70
C THR A 25 3.50 18.09 -2.62
N SER A 26 4.05 17.59 -3.73
CA SER A 26 4.80 18.38 -4.69
C SER A 26 3.90 19.12 -5.70
N ASP A 27 2.65 18.68 -5.85
CA ASP A 27 1.66 19.35 -6.69
C ASP A 27 0.78 20.31 -5.84
N PRO A 28 0.85 21.63 -6.07
CA PRO A 28 0.15 22.62 -5.25
C PRO A 28 -1.38 22.57 -5.38
N TRP A 29 -1.92 21.77 -6.31
CA TRP A 29 -3.35 21.56 -6.54
C TRP A 29 -3.80 20.13 -6.23
N ALA A 30 -2.94 19.29 -5.66
CA ALA A 30 -3.26 17.90 -5.44
C ALA A 30 -4.42 17.75 -4.45
N PRO A 31 -5.30 16.77 -4.69
CA PRO A 31 -6.37 16.48 -3.75
C PRO A 31 -5.78 16.07 -2.40
N GLY A 32 -6.06 16.86 -1.35
CA GLY A 32 -5.49 16.70 -0.02
C GLY A 32 -5.71 15.34 0.65
N ALA A 33 -6.57 14.49 0.09
CA ALA A 33 -6.80 13.13 0.56
C ALA A 33 -5.53 12.25 0.50
N ALA A 34 -4.69 12.36 -0.54
CA ALA A 34 -3.45 11.59 -0.64
C ALA A 34 -2.43 12.00 0.45
N THR A 35 -2.33 13.30 0.71
CA THR A 35 -1.45 13.85 1.76
C THR A 35 -1.99 13.58 3.17
N THR A 36 -3.31 13.59 3.35
CA THR A 36 -3.96 13.42 4.66
C THR A 36 -4.04 11.96 5.09
N PHE A 37 -4.44 11.06 4.18
CA PHE A 37 -4.72 9.66 4.50
C PHE A 37 -3.63 8.69 4.00
N GLY A 38 -2.76 9.12 3.07
CA GLY A 38 -1.68 8.29 2.53
C GLY A 38 -0.74 7.70 3.60
N PRO A 39 -0.26 8.50 4.58
CA PRO A 39 0.61 7.97 5.63
C PRO A 39 -0.07 6.88 6.49
N GLU A 40 -1.34 7.08 6.86
CA GLU A 40 -2.11 6.11 7.64
C GLU A 40 -2.37 4.82 6.84
N LEU A 41 -2.74 4.95 5.57
CA LEU A 41 -2.95 3.81 4.67
C LEU A 41 -1.66 3.00 4.46
N ALA A 42 -0.51 3.68 4.29
CA ALA A 42 0.78 3.01 4.17
C ALA A 42 1.16 2.27 5.45
N ALA A 43 0.95 2.88 6.63
CA ALA A 43 1.21 2.24 7.92
C ALA A 43 0.32 1.01 8.14
N TRP A 44 -0.96 1.09 7.76
CA TRP A 44 -1.88 -0.05 7.82
C TRP A 44 -1.41 -1.21 6.93
N LEU A 45 -0.94 -0.94 5.71
CA LEU A 45 -0.40 -1.97 4.81
C LEU A 45 0.88 -2.63 5.34
N ASP A 46 1.77 -1.88 5.99
CA ASP A 46 2.95 -2.47 6.64
C ASP A 46 2.57 -3.35 7.83
N SER A 47 1.59 -2.94 8.65
CA SER A 47 1.07 -3.79 9.71
C SER A 47 0.48 -5.09 9.14
N ALA A 48 -0.31 -4.99 8.07
CA ALA A 48 -0.87 -6.17 7.41
C ALA A 48 0.22 -7.07 6.81
N ALA A 49 1.34 -6.52 6.35
CA ALA A 49 2.48 -7.31 5.87
C ALA A 49 3.12 -8.12 7.00
N VAL A 50 3.25 -7.51 8.18
CA VAL A 50 3.74 -8.18 9.40
C VAL A 50 2.78 -9.31 9.82
N ASP A 51 1.48 -9.05 9.78
CA ASP A 51 0.45 -10.07 10.07
C ASP A 51 0.51 -11.21 9.03
N ALA A 52 0.74 -10.89 7.75
CA ALA A 52 0.86 -11.88 6.70
C ALA A 52 2.01 -12.86 6.90
N GLU A 53 3.10 -12.43 7.54
CA GLU A 53 4.25 -13.29 7.88
C GLU A 53 4.00 -14.14 9.13
N GLN A 54 3.25 -13.60 10.10
CA GLN A 54 3.09 -14.24 11.41
C GLN A 54 1.85 -15.14 11.52
N ILE A 55 0.72 -14.69 10.99
CA ILE A 55 -0.59 -15.31 11.20
C ILE A 55 -1.35 -15.58 9.89
N GLY A 56 -0.84 -15.06 8.77
CA GLY A 56 -1.41 -15.24 7.43
C GLY A 56 -2.05 -13.97 6.89
N ALA A 57 -2.08 -13.87 5.55
CA ALA A 57 -2.46 -12.63 4.88
C ALA A 57 -3.97 -12.36 4.94
N ASP A 58 -4.35 -11.16 5.40
CA ASP A 58 -5.73 -10.72 5.35
C ASP A 58 -6.20 -10.53 3.88
N PRO A 59 -7.32 -11.17 3.47
CA PRO A 59 -7.80 -11.08 2.10
C PRO A 59 -8.18 -9.66 1.66
N ARG A 60 -8.65 -8.80 2.57
CA ARG A 60 -9.02 -7.42 2.24
C ARG A 60 -7.76 -6.57 2.06
N ALA A 61 -6.75 -6.74 2.90
CA ALA A 61 -5.45 -6.10 2.74
C ALA A 61 -4.82 -6.46 1.39
N MET A 62 -4.89 -7.74 1.01
CA MET A 62 -4.40 -8.20 -0.30
C MET A 62 -5.19 -7.61 -1.47
N ALA A 63 -6.52 -7.51 -1.37
CA ALA A 63 -7.35 -6.89 -2.40
C ALA A 63 -7.02 -5.39 -2.56
N THR A 64 -6.83 -4.67 -1.45
CA THR A 64 -6.42 -3.26 -1.46
C THR A 64 -5.03 -3.08 -2.06
N ALA A 65 -4.05 -3.91 -1.67
CA ALA A 65 -2.69 -3.86 -2.21
C ALA A 65 -2.66 -4.09 -3.73
N ARG A 66 -3.44 -5.05 -4.24
CA ARG A 66 -3.54 -5.31 -5.69
C ARG A 66 -4.09 -4.12 -6.45
N ARG A 67 -5.15 -3.49 -5.96
CA ARG A 67 -5.72 -2.27 -6.56
C ARG A 67 -4.71 -1.13 -6.59
N ILE A 68 -4.01 -0.89 -5.48
CA ILE A 68 -2.97 0.14 -5.39
C ILE A 68 -1.86 -0.11 -6.42
N LEU A 69 -1.41 -1.36 -6.54
CA LEU A 69 -0.35 -1.73 -7.47
C LEU A 69 -0.80 -1.69 -8.94
N GLY A 70 -2.10 -1.55 -9.22
CA GLY A 70 -2.64 -1.59 -10.58
C GLY A 70 -2.73 -3.00 -11.16
N ALA A 71 -2.74 -4.02 -10.28
CA ALA A 71 -2.98 -5.40 -10.65
C ALA A 71 -4.50 -5.63 -10.73
N GLU A 72 -5.15 -5.11 -11.76
CA GLU A 72 -6.55 -5.39 -12.07
C GLU A 72 -6.70 -6.09 -13.42
N SER A 73 -6.58 -7.42 -13.38
CA SER A 73 -7.41 -8.46 -14.03
C SER A 73 -6.61 -9.73 -14.25
#